data_AF-A0A940NXF2-F1
#
_entry.id   AF-A0A940NXF2-F1
#
_cell.length_a   1.000
_cell.length_b   1.000
_cell.length_c   1.000
_cell.angle_alpha   90.00
_cell.angle_beta   90.00
_cell.angle_gamma   90.00
#
_symmetry.space_group_name_H-M   'P 1'
#
loop_
_entity.id
_entity.type
_entity.pdbx_description
1 polymer ?
#
loop_
_entity_poly.entity_id
_entity_poly.type
_entity_poly.pdbx_seq_one_letter_code
_entity_poly.pdbx_strand_id
1 'polypeptide(L)'
;ASGGSMLDLAQNLKSRGAACMIAYATYGLFTHGLEQFDKAYADGVLDAVFGTNLTYRMPELLKREWFHEVDVSKYAAYFIAAINHDVSITTVINPHDKIQALLEKQRAAK
;
A
#
# COMPACT_ATOMS: atom_id res chain seq x y z
N ALA A 1 -5.89 -8.67 10.41
CA ALA A 1 -4.69 -9.53 10.37
C ALA A 1 -4.71 -10.49 9.18
N SER A 2 -5.80 -11.23 8.97
CA SER A 2 -5.95 -12.18 7.85
C SER A 2 -6.23 -11.52 6.50
N GLY A 3 -7.06 -10.48 6.49
CA GLY A 3 -7.48 -9.80 5.26
C GLY A 3 -8.89 -10.13 4.78
N GLY A 4 -9.63 -11.03 5.45
CA GLY A 4 -10.97 -11.45 5.04
C GLY A 4 -11.96 -10.29 4.83
N SER A 5 -12.07 -9.37 5.79
CA SER A 5 -12.98 -8.21 5.68
C SER A 5 -12.67 -7.29 4.48
N MET A 6 -11.41 -7.23 4.04
CA MET A 6 -11.02 -6.48 2.85
C MET A 6 -11.53 -7.17 1.58
N LEU A 7 -11.46 -8.50 1.52
CA LEU A 7 -11.99 -9.28 0.40
C LEU A 7 -13.52 -9.24 0.36
N ASP A 8 -14.19 -9.32 1.51
CA ASP A 8 -15.65 -9.18 1.59
C ASP A 8 -16.10 -7.81 1.04
N LEU A 9 -15.39 -6.74 1.42
CA LEU A 9 -15.65 -5.40 0.90
C LEU A 9 -15.41 -5.31 -0.61
N ALA A 10 -14.33 -5.90 -1.10
CA ALA A 10 -14.00 -5.92 -2.52
C ALA A 10 -15.09 -6.65 -3.35
N GLN A 11 -15.58 -7.80 -2.87
CA GLN A 11 -16.69 -8.52 -3.51
C GLN A 11 -17.97 -7.67 -3.56
N ASN A 12 -18.30 -7.00 -2.45
CA ASN A 12 -19.46 -6.10 -2.37
C ASN A 12 -19.37 -4.90 -3.32
N LEU A 13 -18.16 -4.37 -3.55
CA LEU A 13 -17.96 -3.27 -4.49
C LEU A 13 -17.99 -3.75 -5.94
N LYS A 14 -17.37 -4.90 -6.24
CA LYS A 14 -17.40 -5.51 -7.57
C LYS A 14 -18.82 -5.91 -8.00
N SER A 15 -19.65 -6.43 -7.09
CA SER A 15 -21.06 -6.73 -7.37
C SER A 15 -21.91 -5.48 -7.68
N ARG A 16 -21.42 -4.29 -7.31
CA ARG A 16 -22.02 -2.98 -7.63
C ARG A 16 -21.39 -2.32 -8.87
N GLY A 17 -20.54 -3.03 -9.61
CA GLY A 17 -19.94 -2.54 -10.85
C GLY A 17 -18.63 -1.77 -10.69
N ALA A 18 -17.94 -1.88 -9.55
CA ALA A 18 -16.60 -1.30 -9.41
C ALA A 18 -15.63 -1.94 -10.42
N ALA A 19 -15.07 -1.13 -11.33
CA ALA A 19 -14.17 -1.64 -12.37
C ALA A 19 -12.83 -2.13 -11.79
N CYS A 20 -12.31 -1.44 -10.77
CA CYS A 20 -11.01 -1.70 -10.18
C CYS A 20 -11.09 -1.65 -8.65
N MET A 21 -10.42 -2.61 -7.99
CA MET A 21 -10.30 -2.73 -6.55
C MET A 21 -8.82 -2.76 -6.16
N ILE A 22 -8.38 -1.64 -5.57
CA ILE A 22 -7.06 -1.49 -5.00
C ILE A 22 -7.21 -1.40 -3.48
N ALA A 23 -6.40 -2.16 -2.76
CA ALA A 23 -6.33 -2.08 -1.32
C ALA A 23 -4.92 -1.70 -0.87
N TYR A 24 -4.82 -1.20 0.37
CA TYR A 24 -3.54 -0.97 1.02
C TYR A 24 -3.61 -1.37 2.48
N ALA A 25 -2.48 -1.84 3.01
CA ALA A 25 -2.34 -2.17 4.42
C ALA A 25 -0.94 -1.76 4.87
N THR A 26 -0.86 -0.87 5.87
CA THR A 26 0.44 -0.48 6.45
C THR A 26 1.22 -1.71 6.92
N TYR A 27 0.52 -2.66 7.55
CA TYR A 27 1.09 -3.90 8.06
C TYR A 27 0.43 -5.10 7.36
N GLY A 28 1.04 -5.56 6.27
CA GLY A 28 0.55 -6.71 5.49
C GLY A 28 0.91 -8.04 6.14
N LEU A 29 0.14 -8.47 7.15
CA LEU A 29 0.47 -9.66 7.95
C LEU A 29 0.06 -10.99 7.30
N PHE A 30 -1.05 -11.03 6.55
CA PHE A 30 -1.57 -12.23 5.86
C PHE A 30 -1.58 -13.51 6.71
N THR A 31 -2.10 -13.42 7.94
CA THR A 31 -1.96 -14.50 8.94
C THR A 31 -2.68 -15.81 8.59
N HIS A 32 -3.53 -15.82 7.56
CA HIS A 32 -4.21 -17.02 7.05
C HIS A 32 -3.62 -17.49 5.70
N GLY A 33 -2.42 -17.03 5.36
CA GLY A 33 -1.78 -17.29 4.09
C GLY A 33 -2.30 -16.40 2.96
N LEU A 34 -1.89 -16.75 1.73
CA LEU A 34 -2.09 -15.93 0.53
C LEU A 34 -3.19 -16.46 -0.39
N GLU A 35 -3.64 -17.70 -0.20
CA GLU A 35 -4.54 -18.39 -1.14
C GLU A 35 -5.85 -17.65 -1.41
N GLN A 36 -6.42 -17.01 -0.38
CA GLN A 36 -7.66 -16.23 -0.54
C GLN A 36 -7.45 -14.99 -1.42
N PHE A 37 -6.28 -14.36 -1.32
CA PHE A 37 -5.91 -13.20 -2.13
C PHE A 37 -5.57 -13.62 -3.56
N ASP A 38 -4.89 -14.75 -3.72
CA ASP A 38 -4.60 -15.33 -5.03
C ASP A 38 -5.87 -15.62 -5.81
N LYS A 39 -6.84 -16.24 -5.13
CA LYS A 39 -8.16 -16.50 -5.70
C LYS A 39 -8.89 -15.20 -6.02
N ALA A 40 -8.92 -14.23 -5.10
CA ALA A 40 -9.58 -12.96 -5.34
C ALA A 40 -8.98 -12.19 -6.52
N TYR A 41 -7.66 -12.27 -6.72
CA TYR A 41 -6.99 -11.69 -7.87
C TYR A 41 -7.35 -12.44 -9.17
N ALA A 42 -7.30 -13.77 -9.16
CA ALA A 42 -7.67 -14.59 -10.32
C ALA A 42 -9.15 -14.40 -10.73
N ASP A 43 -10.04 -14.26 -9.76
CA ASP A 43 -11.48 -14.03 -9.97
C ASP A 43 -11.79 -12.56 -10.35
N GLY A 44 -10.78 -11.68 -10.44
CA GLY A 44 -10.93 -10.26 -10.78
C GLY A 44 -11.62 -9.42 -9.69
N VAL A 45 -11.76 -9.96 -8.48
CA VAL A 45 -12.33 -9.27 -7.32
C VAL A 45 -11.36 -8.22 -6.77
N LEU A 46 -10.07 -8.49 -6.88
CA LEU A 46 -8.97 -7.66 -6.38
C LEU A 46 -7.99 -7.42 -7.53
N ASP A 47 -7.50 -6.20 -7.69
CA ASP A 47 -6.54 -5.86 -8.73
C ASP A 47 -5.13 -5.68 -8.14
N ALA A 48 -5.02 -5.07 -6.96
CA ALA A 48 -3.74 -4.80 -6.33
C ALA A 48 -3.84 -4.60 -4.81
N VAL A 49 -2.78 -4.98 -4.08
CA VAL A 49 -2.60 -4.69 -2.65
C VAL A 49 -1.25 -4.03 -2.43
N PHE A 50 -1.26 -2.84 -1.83
CA PHE A 50 -0.06 -2.11 -1.46
C PHE A 50 0.27 -2.33 0.02
N GLY A 51 1.43 -2.90 0.31
CA GLY A 51 1.90 -3.15 1.67
C GLY A 51 3.25 -2.49 1.94
N THR A 52 3.48 -2.01 3.16
CA THR A 52 4.79 -1.41 3.51
C THR A 52 5.80 -2.44 3.99
N ASN A 53 7.07 -2.03 4.05
CA ASN A 53 8.17 -2.80 4.64
C ASN A 53 8.34 -2.63 6.16
N LEU A 54 7.34 -2.10 6.88
CA LEU A 54 7.39 -1.93 8.33
C LEU A 54 7.17 -3.23 9.13
N THR A 55 6.77 -4.31 8.46
CA THR A 55 6.70 -5.66 9.02
C THR A 55 7.47 -6.63 8.15
N TYR A 56 7.84 -7.77 8.73
CA TYR A 56 8.38 -8.87 7.94
C TYR A 56 7.40 -9.24 6.80
N ARG A 57 7.94 -9.47 5.61
CA ARG A 57 7.20 -9.91 4.43
C ARG A 57 7.77 -11.25 4.02
N MET A 58 6.90 -12.23 3.91
CA MET A 58 7.25 -13.57 3.46
C MET A 58 7.75 -13.52 1.99
N PRO A 59 8.84 -14.20 1.60
CA PRO A 59 9.37 -14.15 0.23
C PRO A 59 8.35 -14.55 -0.85
N GLU A 60 7.42 -15.44 -0.52
CA GLU A 60 6.33 -15.88 -1.39
C GLU A 60 5.26 -14.81 -1.63
N LEU A 61 5.11 -13.83 -0.73
CA LEU A 61 4.25 -12.66 -0.92
C LEU A 61 4.88 -11.72 -1.95
N LEU A 62 6.19 -11.48 -1.85
CA LEU A 62 6.92 -10.59 -2.74
C LEU A 62 6.96 -11.08 -4.21
N LYS A 63 6.62 -12.35 -4.44
CA LYS A 63 6.52 -12.95 -5.78
C LYS A 63 5.13 -12.81 -6.40
N ARG A 64 4.13 -12.34 -5.65
CA ARG A 64 2.75 -12.23 -6.17
C ARG A 64 2.59 -10.97 -7.00
N GLU A 65 2.04 -11.13 -8.19
CA GLU A 65 1.80 -10.02 -9.12
C GLU A 65 0.86 -8.96 -8.54
N TRP A 66 -0.10 -9.40 -7.71
CA TRP A 66 -1.07 -8.52 -7.07
C TRP A 66 -0.51 -7.75 -5.87
N PHE A 67 0.68 -8.09 -5.36
CA PHE A 67 1.27 -7.42 -4.20
C PHE A 67 2.34 -6.41 -4.63
N HIS A 68 2.19 -5.19 -4.14
CA HIS A 68 3.16 -4.11 -4.37
C HIS A 68 3.74 -3.62 -3.05
N GLU A 69 5.06 -3.72 -2.94
CA GLU A 69 5.78 -3.19 -1.80
C GLU A 69 5.92 -1.66 -1.89
N VAL A 70 5.64 -1.01 -0.77
CA VAL A 70 5.88 0.42 -0.55
C VAL A 70 7.00 0.56 0.48
N ASP A 71 8.22 0.82 -0.01
CA ASP A 71 9.37 1.09 0.87
C ASP A 71 9.23 2.44 1.57
N VAL A 72 9.17 2.40 2.90
CA VAL A 72 9.09 3.58 3.77
C VAL A 72 10.35 3.78 4.63
N SER A 73 11.45 3.06 4.34
CA SER A 73 12.74 3.20 5.05
C SER A 73 13.24 4.64 5.04
N LYS A 74 13.00 5.37 3.94
CA LYS A 74 13.32 6.80 3.83
C LYS A 74 12.64 7.63 4.92
N TYR A 75 11.37 7.36 5.21
CA TYR A 75 10.63 8.09 6.25
C TYR A 75 11.12 7.69 7.63
N ALA A 76 11.38 6.40 7.88
CA ALA A 76 11.99 5.94 9.12
C ALA A 76 13.35 6.63 9.38
N ALA A 77 14.20 6.74 8.37
CA ALA A 77 15.47 7.45 8.46
C ALA A 77 15.29 8.95 8.77
N TYR A 78 14.27 9.60 8.19
CA TYR A 78 13.94 10.99 8.52
C TYR A 78 13.47 11.17 9.96
N PHE A 79 12.68 10.25 10.51
CA PHE A 79 12.33 10.28 11.92
C PHE A 79 13.57 10.22 12.81
N ILE A 80 14.48 9.28 12.52
CA ILE A 80 15.74 9.14 13.27
C ILE A 80 16.56 10.44 13.19
N ALA A 81 16.75 10.98 12.00
CA ALA A 81 17.54 12.21 11.80
C ALA A 81 16.90 13.43 12.49
N ALA A 82 15.58 13.58 12.38
CA ALA A 82 14.88 14.71 12.98
C ALA A 82 14.98 14.70 14.51
N ILE A 83 14.78 13.53 15.12
CA ILE A 83 14.92 13.35 16.57
C ILE A 83 16.39 13.59 16.99
N ASN A 84 17.36 13.08 16.24
CA ASN A 84 18.78 13.25 16.55
C ASN A 84 19.26 14.71 16.49
N HIS A 85 18.66 15.52 15.62
CA HIS A 85 19.03 16.93 15.44
C HIS A 85 18.10 17.92 16.12
N ASP A 86 17.11 17.45 16.89
CA ASP A 86 16.08 18.27 17.55
C ASP A 86 15.37 19.22 16.57
N VAL A 87 15.09 18.72 15.36
CA VAL A 87 14.39 19.47 14.32
C VAL A 87 12.97 18.95 14.12
N SER A 88 12.06 19.83 13.72
CA SER A 88 10.67 19.46 13.46
C SER A 88 10.55 18.44 12.32
N ILE A 89 9.66 17.47 12.52
CA ILE A 89 9.30 16.44 11.54
C ILE A 89 8.11 16.84 10.66
N THR A 90 7.48 17.99 10.91
CA THR A 90 6.24 18.40 10.23
C THR A 90 6.36 18.41 8.70
N THR A 91 7.52 18.79 8.16
CA THR A 91 7.81 18.81 6.72
C THR A 91 7.89 17.42 6.09
N VAL A 92 8.15 16.38 6.88
CA VAL A 92 8.15 14.98 6.43
C VAL A 92 6.75 14.37 6.51
N ILE A 93 5.96 14.78 7.51
CA ILE A 93 4.60 14.29 7.74
C ILE A 93 3.60 14.90 6.75
N ASN A 94 3.86 16.09 6.20
CA ASN A 94 2.96 16.75 5.27
C ASN A 94 3.30 16.39 3.80
N PRO A 95 2.56 15.46 3.15
CA PRO A 95 2.84 15.09 1.77
C PRO A 95 2.30 16.12 0.74
N HIS A 96 1.64 17.20 1.18
CA HIS A 96 0.93 18.12 0.30
C HIS A 96 1.81 18.66 -0.83
N ASP A 97 2.97 19.22 -0.48
CA ASP A 97 3.89 19.81 -1.46
C ASP A 97 4.41 18.78 -2.46
N LYS A 98 4.65 17.55 -1.98
CA LYS A 98 5.09 16.45 -2.83
C LYS A 98 4.00 16.02 -3.82
N ILE A 99 2.75 15.99 -3.38
CA ILE A 99 1.60 15.68 -4.24
C ILE A 99 1.42 16.79 -5.29
N GLN A 100 1.50 18.07 -4.89
CA GLN A 100 1.40 19.19 -5.83
C GLN A 100 2.50 19.12 -6.89
N ALA A 101 3.76 18.93 -6.49
CA ALA A 101 4.87 18.80 -7.42
C ALA A 101 4.69 17.62 -8.41
N LEU A 102 4.15 16.49 -7.95
CA LEU A 102 3.83 15.35 -8.81
C LEU A 102 2.72 15.67 -9.82
N LEU A 103 1.66 16.35 -9.38
CA LEU A 103 0.54 16.74 -10.24
C LEU A 103 0.97 17.78 -11.29
N GLU A 104 1.80 18.75 -10.93
CA GLU A 104 2.37 19.72 -11.85
C GLU A 104 3.21 19.04 -12.93
N LYS A 105 4.10 18.12 -12.54
CA LYS A 105 4.92 17.35 -13.49
C LYS A 105 4.06 16.51 -14.45
N GLN A 106 3.00 15.87 -13.94
CA GLN A 106 2.04 15.11 -14.76
C GLN A 106 1.28 16.00 -15.75
N ARG A 107 0.86 17.20 -15.32
CA ARG A 107 0.18 18.18 -16.19
C ARG A 107 1.10 18.72 -17.28
N ALA A 108 2.37 18.96 -16.98
CA ALA A 108 3.35 19.44 -17.95
C ALA A 108 3.83 18.38 -18.95
N ALA A 109 3.65 17.10 -18.62
CA ALA A 109 3.98 15.97 -19.50
C ALA A 109 2.83 15.60 -20.47
N LYS A 110 1.65 16.22 -20.32
CA LYS A 110 0.54 16.17 -21.27
C LYS A 110 0.60 17.33 -22.24
#